data_AF-A0A4W3H1F6-F1
#
_entry.id   AF-A0A4W3H1F6-F1
#
_cell.length_a   1.000
_cell.length_b   1.000
_cell.length_c   1.000
_cell.angle_alpha   90.00
_cell.angle_beta   90.00
_cell.angle_gamma   90.00
#
_symmetry.space_group_name_H-M   'P 1'
#
loop_
_entity.id
_entity.type
_entity.pdbx_description
1 polymer ?
#
loop_
_entity_poly.entity_id
_entity_poly.type
_entity_poly.pdbx_seq_one_letter_code
_entity_poly.pdbx_strand_id
1 'polypeptide(L)'
;MEVSGGQRARLFCACSGGLAEASRWYRGSREGAKVSGQAPGSSDRVLEDASIAISDVRQSDSGIYYCATGNGNIFSVHFSGVFQALFAAFCS
;
A
#
# COMPACT_ATOMS: atom_id res chain seq x y z
N MET A 1 10.09 5.64 -2.94
CA MET A 1 9.36 6.19 -4.11
C MET A 1 8.81 7.54 -3.71
N GLU A 2 9.13 8.56 -4.49
CA GLU A 2 8.59 9.91 -4.30
C GLU A 2 7.47 10.17 -5.32
N VAL A 3 6.34 10.72 -4.87
CA VAL A 3 5.20 11.03 -5.75
C VAL A 3 4.66 12.41 -5.41
N SER A 4 4.38 13.23 -6.42
CA SER A 4 3.83 14.57 -6.17
C SER A 4 2.41 14.50 -5.63
N GLY A 5 2.08 15.45 -4.77
CA GLY A 5 0.74 15.63 -4.23
C GLY A 5 -0.34 15.71 -5.32
N GLY A 6 -1.50 15.10 -5.07
CA GLY A 6 -2.62 15.07 -6.02
C GLY A 6 -2.48 14.07 -7.17
N GLN A 7 -1.32 13.43 -7.33
CA GLN A 7 -1.14 12.38 -8.34
C GLN A 7 -1.74 11.05 -7.88
N ARG A 8 -1.84 10.09 -8.81
CA ARG A 8 -2.20 8.71 -8.50
C ARG A 8 -0.94 7.86 -8.36
N ALA A 9 -0.80 7.18 -7.24
CA ALA A 9 0.28 6.22 -7.01
C ALA A 9 -0.26 4.78 -6.98
N ARG A 10 0.61 3.83 -7.37
CA ARG A 10 0.33 2.40 -7.25
C ARG A 10 1.50 1.73 -6.53
N LEU A 11 1.21 0.99 -5.47
CA LEU A 11 2.21 0.25 -4.71
C LEU A 11 2.04 -1.25 -4.99
N PHE A 12 3.09 -1.86 -5.50
CA PHE A 12 3.13 -3.28 -5.81
C PHE A 12 3.67 -4.08 -4.62
N CYS A 13 3.07 -5.26 -4.38
CA CYS A 13 3.62 -6.20 -3.41
C CYS A 13 4.71 -7.04 -4.10
N ALA A 14 5.94 -7.00 -3.58
CA ALA A 14 7.12 -7.57 -4.24
C ALA A 14 7.18 -9.11 -4.31
N CYS A 15 6.19 -9.84 -3.76
CA CYS A 15 6.16 -11.31 -3.71
C CYS A 15 4.94 -11.93 -4.42
N SER A 16 4.44 -11.35 -5.51
CA SER A 16 3.41 -11.99 -6.34
C SER A 16 4.04 -12.87 -7.44
N GLY A 17 4.70 -13.95 -7.02
CA GLY A 17 5.11 -15.04 -7.92
C GLY A 17 3.95 -15.96 -8.35
N GLY A 18 2.73 -15.71 -7.89
CA GLY A 18 1.54 -16.50 -8.23
C GLY A 18 0.36 -16.06 -7.39
N LEU A 19 -0.81 -15.98 -8.04
CA LEU A 19 -2.18 -15.81 -7.51
C LEU A 19 -2.26 -15.19 -6.11
N ALA A 20 -2.59 -13.90 -6.07
CA ALA A 20 -2.74 -13.10 -4.87
C ALA A 20 -3.87 -13.60 -3.95
N GLU A 21 -3.62 -14.66 -3.21
CA GLU A 21 -4.45 -15.11 -2.11
C GLU A 21 -4.29 -14.10 -0.96
N ALA A 22 -5.37 -13.37 -0.67
CA ALA A 22 -5.54 -12.44 0.45
C ALA A 22 -4.34 -11.50 0.74
N SER A 23 -4.17 -10.43 -0.04
CA SER A 23 -3.20 -9.39 0.27
C SER A 23 -3.73 -8.38 1.29
N ARG A 24 -3.05 -8.25 2.44
CA ARG A 24 -3.29 -7.18 3.42
C ARG A 24 -2.19 -6.13 3.34
N TRP A 25 -2.56 -4.86 3.44
CA TRP A 25 -1.59 -3.76 3.43
C TRP A 25 -1.55 -3.05 4.77
N TYR A 26 -0.34 -2.70 5.20
CA TYR A 26 -0.05 -2.04 6.47
C TYR A 26 0.84 -0.82 6.21
N ARG A 27 0.58 0.25 6.96
CA ARG A 27 1.40 1.47 6.95
C ARG A 27 2.04 1.67 8.32
N GLY A 28 3.33 2.03 8.31
CA GLY A 28 4.13 2.30 9.50
C GLY A 28 4.85 1.05 10.01
N SER A 29 4.12 0.05 10.49
CA SER A 29 4.69 -1.18 11.07
C SER A 29 3.94 -2.45 10.65
N ARG A 30 4.52 -3.62 10.95
CA ARG A 30 3.93 -4.93 10.65
C ARG A 30 2.59 -5.17 11.38
N GLU A 31 2.40 -4.57 12.56
CA GLU A 31 1.10 -4.50 13.27
C GLU A 31 0.40 -3.13 13.13
N GLY A 32 0.87 -2.28 12.21
CA GLY A 32 0.38 -0.91 12.04
C GLY A 32 -1.08 -0.85 11.59
N ALA A 33 -1.60 0.38 11.47
CA ALA A 33 -2.96 0.59 10.98
C ALA A 33 -3.14 -0.10 9.62
N LYS A 34 -4.10 -1.03 9.55
CA LYS A 34 -4.47 -1.70 8.29
C LYS A 34 -4.88 -0.62 7.30
N VAL A 35 -4.15 -0.55 6.19
CA VAL A 35 -4.49 0.31 5.05
C VAL A 35 -5.64 -0.33 4.27
N SER A 36 -5.72 -1.66 4.27
CA SER A 36 -6.86 -2.43 3.80
C SER A 36 -7.22 -3.56 4.78
N GLY A 37 -8.51 -3.66 5.12
CA GLY A 37 -9.04 -4.65 6.05
C GLY A 37 -9.58 -5.92 5.40
N GLN A 38 -9.80 -5.94 4.09
CA GLN A 38 -10.50 -7.02 3.42
C GLN A 38 -9.79 -7.47 2.13
N ALA A 39 -10.19 -8.65 1.65
CA ALA A 39 -9.69 -9.36 0.48
C ALA A 39 -9.46 -8.46 -0.77
N PRO A 40 -8.61 -8.87 -1.73
CA PRO A 40 -8.48 -8.20 -3.02
C PRO A 40 -9.86 -7.89 -3.62
N GLY A 41 -10.12 -6.62 -3.98
CA GLY A 41 -11.41 -6.18 -4.52
C GLY A 41 -12.48 -5.75 -3.50
N SER A 42 -12.20 -5.74 -2.19
CA SER A 42 -13.18 -5.35 -1.15
C SER A 42 -12.82 -4.11 -0.33
N SER A 43 -11.67 -3.50 -0.62
CA SER A 43 -11.34 -2.13 -0.25
C SER A 43 -11.13 -1.37 -1.54
N ASP A 44 -11.74 -0.18 -1.72
CA ASP A 44 -11.63 0.65 -2.93
C ASP A 44 -10.17 0.94 -3.38
N ARG A 45 -9.21 0.66 -2.49
CA ARG A 45 -7.78 0.83 -2.71
C ARG A 45 -7.06 -0.43 -3.19
N VAL A 46 -7.54 -1.65 -2.96
CA VAL A 46 -6.82 -2.90 -3.32
C VAL A 46 -7.30 -3.41 -4.67
N LEU A 47 -6.38 -3.51 -5.62
CA LEU A 47 -6.62 -4.01 -6.97
C LEU A 47 -6.52 -5.54 -7.05
N GLU A 48 -6.99 -6.13 -8.15
CA GLU A 48 -7.02 -7.58 -8.36
C GLU A 48 -5.62 -8.23 -8.32
N ASP A 49 -4.58 -7.47 -8.67
CA ASP A 49 -3.18 -7.93 -8.63
C ASP A 49 -2.53 -7.75 -7.24
N ALA A 50 -3.33 -7.54 -6.18
CA ALA A 50 -2.88 -7.25 -4.82
C ALA A 50 -2.09 -5.95 -4.64
N SER A 51 -2.00 -5.10 -5.66
CA SER A 51 -1.45 -3.76 -5.51
C SER A 51 -2.46 -2.81 -4.86
N ILE A 52 -1.98 -1.74 -4.22
CA ILE A 52 -2.86 -0.67 -3.75
C ILE A 52 -2.73 0.59 -4.59
N ALA A 53 -3.88 1.19 -4.90
CA ALA A 53 -3.98 2.48 -5.55
C ALA A 53 -4.26 3.58 -4.51
N ILE A 54 -3.43 4.61 -4.53
CA ILE A 54 -3.66 5.85 -3.77
C ILE A 54 -4.05 6.91 -4.80
N SER A 55 -5.35 7.20 -4.84
CA SER A 55 -5.92 8.30 -5.61
C SER A 55 -5.81 9.57 -4.78
N ASP A 56 -5.32 10.66 -5.38
CA ASP A 56 -5.06 11.94 -4.69
C ASP A 56 -4.03 11.78 -3.55
N VAL A 57 -2.76 11.61 -3.92
CA VAL A 57 -1.64 11.45 -2.96
C VAL A 57 -1.56 12.65 -2.03
N ARG A 58 -1.60 12.39 -0.71
CA ARG A 58 -1.50 13.40 0.36
C ARG A 58 -0.25 13.24 1.19
N GLN A 59 0.15 14.31 1.89
CA GLN A 59 1.34 14.26 2.75
C GLN A 59 1.20 13.19 3.85
N SER A 60 -0.02 12.99 4.35
CA SER A 60 -0.40 11.93 5.28
C SER A 60 -0.31 10.49 4.73
N ASP A 61 -0.17 10.33 3.41
CA ASP A 61 0.06 9.02 2.81
C ASP A 61 1.54 8.63 2.85
N SER A 62 2.45 9.57 3.15
CA SER A 62 3.87 9.27 3.33
C SER A 62 4.09 8.29 4.47
N GLY A 63 5.00 7.35 4.29
CA GLY A 63 5.36 6.37 5.30
C GLY A 63 5.95 5.10 4.71
N ILE A 64 6.17 4.12 5.60
CA ILE A 64 6.65 2.80 5.23
C ILE A 64 5.45 1.89 4.96
N TYR A 65 5.48 1.17 3.85
CA TYR A 65 4.42 0.24 3.45
C TYR A 65 4.91 -1.21 3.48
N TYR A 66 4.06 -2.06 4.04
CA TYR A 66 4.23 -3.50 4.07
C TYR A 66 3.01 -4.17 3.43
N CYS A 67 3.26 -5.21 2.66
CA CYS A 67 2.22 -6.11 2.19
C CYS A 67 2.34 -7.44 2.94
N ALA A 68 1.21 -8.06 3.26
CA ALA A 68 1.17 -9.41 3.79
C ALA A 68 0.38 -10.30 2.84
N THR A 69 0.97 -11.42 2.44
CA THR A 69 0.40 -12.42 1.54
C THR A 69 0.32 -13.76 2.27
N GLY A 70 -0.70 -14.56 1.99
CA GLY A 70 -0.86 -15.79 2.73
C GLY A 70 -2.17 -16.52 2.47
N ASN A 71 -2.17 -17.82 2.77
CA ASN A 71 -3.32 -18.69 2.58
C ASN A 71 -3.96 -18.98 3.95
N GLY A 72 -5.20 -18.54 4.16
CA GLY A 72 -5.96 -18.83 5.37
C GLY A 72 -5.43 -18.11 6.62
N ASN A 73 -4.79 -18.85 7.54
CA ASN A 73 -4.36 -18.35 8.86
C ASN A 73 -2.91 -17.86 8.89
N ILE A 74 -2.11 -18.15 7.86
CA ILE A 74 -0.68 -17.84 7.83
C ILE A 74 -0.45 -16.69 6.85
N PHE A 75 0.18 -15.60 7.32
CA PHE A 75 0.54 -14.46 6.49
C PHE A 75 2.02 -14.15 6.62
N SER A 76 2.70 -14.01 5.49
CA SER A 76 4.07 -13.54 5.39
C SER A 76 4.04 -12.04 5.13
N VAL A 77 4.66 -11.25 6.02
CA VAL A 77 4.74 -9.79 5.87
C VAL A 77 6.05 -9.39 5.19
N HIS A 78 5.93 -8.66 4.09
CA HIS A 78 7.01 -8.21 3.23
C HIS A 78 7.09 -6.68 3.23
N PHE A 79 8.32 -6.16 3.33
CA PHE A 79 8.59 -4.74 3.13
C PHE A 79 8.41 -4.41 1.64
N SER A 80 7.47 -3.52 1.33
CA SER A 80 7.22 -3.09 -0.06
C SER A 80 8.03 -1.84 -0.41
N GLY A 81 8.20 -0.92 0.54
CA GLY A 81 9.03 0.26 0.34
C GLY A 81 8.67 1.45 1.21
N VAL A 82 9.45 2.51 1.06
CA VAL A 82 9.17 3.84 1.63
C VAL A 82 8.47 4.68 0.57
N PHE A 83 7.30 5.22 0.91
CA PHE A 83 6.51 6.12 0.08
C PHE A 83 6.58 7.53 0.66
N GLN A 84 6.90 8.51 -0.17
CA GLN A 84 7.04 9.91 0.24
C GLN A 84 6.25 10.80 -0.72
N ALA A 85 5.26 11.51 -0.18
CA ALA A 85 4.49 12.46 -0.95
C ALA A 85 5.21 13.81 -0.96
N LEU A 86 5.57 14.29 -2.15
CA LEU A 86 6.19 15.59 -2.35
C LEU A 86 5.10 16.62 -2.61
N PHE A 87 4.98 17.57 -1.69
CA PHE A 87 4.22 18.78 -1.93
C PHE A 87 5.24 19.90 -2.10
N ALA A 88 5.20 20.60 -3.22
CA ALA A 88 5.85 21.89 -3.30
C ALA A 88 5.23 22.76 -2.20
N ALA A 89 6.02 23.12 -1.19
CA ALA A 89 5.62 24.14 -0.26
C ALA A 89 5.49 25.43 -1.06
N PHE A 90 4.27 25.80 -1.44
CA PHE A 90 4.01 27.15 -1.92
C PHE A 90 4.32 28.08 -0.75
N CYS A 91 5.49 28.72 -0.80
CA CYS A 91 5.81 29.81 0.10
C CYS A 91 4.91 30.98 -0.32
N SER A 92 3.78 31.15 0.39
CA SER A 92 2.94 32.35 0.30
C SER A 92 3.45 33.44 1.22
#